data_AF-A0A953A4D4-F1
#
_entry.id   AF-A0A953A4D4-F1
#
_cell.length_a   1.000
_cell.length_b   1.000
_cell.length_c   1.000
_cell.angle_alpha   90.00
_cell.angle_beta   90.00
_cell.angle_gamma   90.00
#
_symmetry.space_group_name_H-M   'P 1'
#
loop_
_entity.id
_entity.type
_entity.pdbx_description
1 polymer ?
#
loop_
_entity_poly.entity_id
_entity_poly.type
_entity_poly.pdbx_seq_one_letter_code
_entity_poly.pdbx_strand_id
1 'polypeptide(L)'
;QMEAITYEAYGPGGSALVIEALTANRNKAAQEVKFILSEHGFSLAAPGSAAWAFAKEGMEWKPTMTVPLSEADGQALEKLIEALEDNDEVQDVYTNAE
;
A
#
# COMPACT_ATOMS: atom_id res chain seq x y z
N GLN A 1 -5.69 12.30 -18.76
CA GLN A 1 -4.25 11.98 -18.84
C GLN A 1 -3.99 10.98 -17.73
N MET A 2 -3.21 9.92 -17.97
CA MET A 2 -2.82 9.01 -16.89
C MET A 2 -1.78 9.70 -16.01
N GLU A 3 -1.89 9.54 -14.69
CA GLU A 3 -0.95 10.06 -13.70
C GLU A 3 -0.64 8.99 -12.66
N ALA A 4 0.63 8.96 -12.23
CA ALA A 4 1.07 8.11 -11.14
C ALA A 4 0.83 8.82 -9.81
N ILE A 5 0.22 8.13 -8.85
CA ILE A 5 -0.04 8.62 -7.50
C ILE A 5 0.44 7.58 -6.51
N THR A 6 1.17 8.04 -5.49
CA THR A 6 1.59 7.17 -4.38
C THR A 6 0.69 7.44 -3.18
N TYR A 7 0.14 6.38 -2.62
CA TYR A 7 -0.55 6.37 -1.34
C TYR A 7 0.29 5.60 -0.32
N GLU A 8 0.17 5.99 0.94
CA GLU A 8 0.91 5.38 2.05
C GLU A 8 -0.08 4.92 3.11
N ALA A 9 0.20 3.80 3.76
CA ALA A 9 -0.60 3.26 4.86
C ALA A 9 0.25 2.40 5.79
N TYR A 10 -0.32 2.05 6.94
CA TYR A 10 0.18 1.00 7.81
C TYR A 10 -0.87 -0.10 7.90
N GLY A 11 -0.44 -1.34 7.67
CA GLY A 11 -1.26 -2.55 7.67
C GLY A 11 -1.14 -3.39 8.95
N PRO A 12 -1.54 -4.66 8.90
CA PRO A 12 -1.43 -5.60 10.01
C PRO A 12 -0.02 -5.67 10.60
N GLY A 13 0.09 -5.86 11.92
CA GLY A 13 1.36 -5.84 12.64
C GLY A 13 2.17 -4.54 12.52
N GLY A 14 1.60 -3.46 11.96
CA GLY A 14 2.31 -2.20 11.73
C GLY A 14 3.22 -2.21 10.50
N SER A 15 3.04 -3.17 9.58
CA SER A 15 3.78 -3.19 8.31
C SER A 15 3.55 -1.91 7.51
N ALA A 16 4.60 -1.28 7.02
CA ALA A 16 4.52 -0.13 6.14
C ALA A 16 4.03 -0.57 4.75
N LEU A 17 3.15 0.23 4.13
CA LEU A 17 2.63 0.02 2.79
C LEU A 17 2.85 1.24 1.91
N VAL A 18 3.31 1.00 0.69
CA VAL A 18 3.33 1.95 -0.42
C VAL A 18 2.45 1.38 -1.52
N ILE A 19 1.43 2.13 -1.92
CA ILE A 19 0.45 1.73 -2.94
C ILE A 19 0.58 2.72 -4.09
N GLU A 20 1.05 2.25 -5.25
CA GLU A 20 1.15 3.07 -6.45
C GLU A 20 -0.07 2.85 -7.34
N ALA A 21 -0.71 3.95 -7.72
CA ALA A 21 -1.86 3.99 -8.62
C ALA A 21 -1.47 4.68 -9.94
N LEU A 22 -1.97 4.17 -11.07
CA LEU A 22 -1.85 4.81 -12.37
C LEU A 22 -3.25 5.07 -12.92
N THR A 23 -3.71 6.30 -12.79
CA THR A 23 -5.13 6.64 -12.95
C THR A 23 -5.34 7.85 -13.86
N ALA A 24 -6.52 7.96 -14.48
CA ALA A 24 -6.98 9.20 -15.11
C ALA A 24 -7.90 10.03 -14.20
N ASN A 25 -8.21 9.54 -12.99
CA ASN A 25 -9.10 10.15 -12.03
C ASN A 25 -8.60 9.96 -10.59
N ARG A 26 -7.79 10.91 -10.10
CA ARG A 26 -7.25 10.94 -8.72
C ARG A 26 -8.29 10.68 -7.63
N ASN A 27 -9.50 11.21 -7.80
CA ASN A 27 -10.55 11.13 -6.79
C ASN A 27 -11.11 9.71 -6.71
N LYS A 28 -11.27 9.02 -7.86
CA LYS A 28 -11.69 7.61 -7.89
C LYS A 28 -10.62 6.75 -7.20
N ALA A 29 -9.37 6.81 -7.66
CA ALA A 29 -8.26 6.06 -7.05
C ALA A 29 -8.17 6.27 -5.53
N ALA A 30 -8.26 7.52 -5.07
CA ALA A 30 -8.22 7.82 -3.64
C ALA A 30 -9.42 7.26 -2.85
N GLN A 31 -10.60 7.18 -3.46
CA GLN A 31 -11.79 6.62 -2.81
C GLN A 31 -11.73 5.09 -2.76
N GLU A 32 -11.31 4.45 -3.85
CA GLU A 32 -11.13 2.99 -3.94
C GLU A 32 -10.09 2.49 -2.92
N VAL A 33 -8.90 3.09 -2.90
CA VAL A 33 -7.84 2.72 -1.94
C VAL A 33 -8.30 2.93 -0.49
N LYS A 34 -9.02 4.03 -0.20
CA LYS A 34 -9.59 4.26 1.13
C LYS A 34 -10.61 3.22 1.51
N PHE A 35 -11.48 2.85 0.57
CA PHE A 35 -12.53 1.87 0.79
C PHE A 35 -11.92 0.50 1.13
N ILE A 36 -10.99 0.01 0.30
CA ILE A 36 -10.29 -1.26 0.51
C ILE A 36 -9.56 -1.27 1.87
N LEU A 37 -8.79 -0.22 2.18
CA LEU A 37 -8.13 -0.12 3.48
C LEU A 37 -9.15 -0.18 4.63
N SER A 38 -10.28 0.53 4.51
CA SER A 38 -11.29 0.58 5.56
C SER A 38 -12.02 -0.75 5.78
N GLU A 39 -12.28 -1.53 4.72
CA GLU A 39 -12.86 -2.87 4.81
C GLU A 39 -11.94 -3.84 5.58
N HIS A 40 -10.63 -3.58 5.56
CA HIS A 40 -9.62 -4.33 6.32
C HIS A 40 -9.25 -3.68 7.67
N GLY A 41 -9.88 -2.56 8.05
CA GLY A 41 -9.65 -1.89 9.33
C GLY A 41 -8.46 -0.92 9.35
N PHE A 42 -7.95 -0.50 8.20
CA PHE A 42 -6.81 0.42 8.05
C PHE A 42 -7.22 1.73 7.38
N SER A 43 -6.27 2.67 7.32
CA SER A 43 -6.50 4.00 6.75
C SER A 43 -5.27 4.51 6.03
N LEU A 44 -5.47 5.42 5.08
CA LEU A 44 -4.38 6.19 4.49
C LEU A 44 -3.61 6.98 5.54
N ALA A 45 -2.29 6.93 5.44
CA ALA A 45 -1.39 7.77 6.18
C ALA A 45 -1.08 9.07 5.40
N ALA A 46 -0.52 10.04 6.09
CA ALA A 46 -0.04 11.26 5.44
C ALA A 46 1.20 10.94 4.56
N PRO A 47 1.45 11.68 3.48
CA PRO A 47 2.67 11.53 2.69
C PRO A 47 3.94 11.60 3.56
N GLY A 48 4.87 10.68 3.35
CA GLY A 48 6.11 10.49 4.11
C GLY A 48 5.97 9.64 5.37
N SER A 49 4.77 9.14 5.70
CA SER A 49 4.57 8.34 6.90
C SER A 49 5.14 6.93 6.80
N ALA A 50 5.07 6.28 5.63
CA ALA A 50 5.51 4.89 5.41
C ALA A 50 6.68 4.81 4.41
N ALA A 51 6.78 5.77 3.48
CA ALA A 51 7.78 5.78 2.42
C ALA A 51 9.23 5.79 2.94
N TRP A 52 9.48 6.27 4.17
CA TRP A 52 10.80 6.24 4.80
C TRP A 52 11.35 4.83 5.02
N ALA A 53 10.49 3.81 5.05
CA ALA A 53 10.90 2.41 5.20
C ALA A 53 11.45 1.82 3.88
N PHE A 54 11.36 2.55 2.77
CA PHE A 54 11.70 2.07 1.44
C PHE A 54 12.74 2.96 0.75
N ALA A 55 13.51 2.34 -0.14
CA ALA A 55 14.33 3.03 -1.14
C ALA A 55 13.69 2.81 -2.52
N LYS A 56 13.69 3.86 -3.35
CA LYS A 56 13.23 3.74 -4.73
C LYS A 56 14.39 3.34 -5.64
N GLU A 57 14.33 2.14 -6.19
CA GLU A 57 15.32 1.59 -7.12
C GLU A 57 14.70 1.53 -8.52
N GLY A 58 14.97 2.56 -9.32
CA GLY A 58 14.32 2.72 -10.62
C GLY A 58 12.83 3.04 -10.45
N MET A 59 11.96 2.14 -10.90
CA MET A 59 10.50 2.28 -10.79
C MET A 59 9.91 1.52 -9.61
N GLU A 60 10.69 0.66 -8.93
CA GLU A 60 10.19 -0.16 -7.83
C GLU A 60 10.61 0.40 -6.47
N TRP A 61 9.80 0.16 -5.45
CA TRP A 61 10.16 0.39 -4.06
C TRP A 61 10.74 -0.90 -3.45
N LYS A 62 11.86 -0.76 -2.74
CA LYS A 62 12.50 -1.85 -2.00
C LYS A 62 12.55 -1.51 -0.52
N PRO A 63 12.08 -2.41 0.38
CA PRO A 63 12.18 -2.16 1.81
C PRO A 63 13.66 -2.09 2.23
N THR A 64 14.00 -1.08 3.03
CA THR A 64 15.36 -0.90 3.59
C THR A 64 15.48 -1.55 4.98
N MET A 65 14.36 -1.90 5.57
CA MET A 65 14.23 -2.67 6.80
C MET A 65 12.95 -3.49 6.72
N THR A 66 12.92 -4.61 7.44
CA THR A 66 11.75 -5.49 7.49
C THR A 66 11.07 -5.47 8.86
N VAL A 67 9.79 -5.81 8.90
CA VAL A 67 9.00 -6.01 10.11
C VAL A 67 8.51 -7.46 10.12
N PRO A 68 8.94 -8.28 11.08
CA PRO A 68 8.45 -9.66 11.18
C PRO A 68 6.98 -9.65 11.60
N LEU A 69 6.16 -10.44 10.92
CA LEU A 69 4.74 -10.57 11.24
C LEU A 69 4.41 -11.87 11.96
N SER A 70 3.36 -11.82 12.78
CA SER A 70 2.72 -13.05 13.26
C SER A 70 2.03 -13.75 12.08
N GLU A 71 1.79 -15.06 12.19
CA GLU A 71 1.07 -15.79 11.14
C GLU A 71 -0.32 -15.19 10.85
N ALA A 72 -1.01 -14.74 11.90
CA ALA A 72 -2.32 -14.10 11.77
C ALA A 72 -2.23 -12.74 11.04
N ASP A 73 -1.23 -11.92 11.38
CA ASP A 73 -1.01 -10.63 10.71
C ASP A 73 -0.57 -10.82 9.27
N GLY A 74 0.29 -11.80 8.99
CA GLY A 74 0.71 -12.16 7.64
C GLY A 74 -0.46 -12.55 6.74
N GLN A 75 -1.36 -13.42 7.24
CA GLN A 75 -2.57 -13.80 6.50
C GLN A 75 -3.53 -12.63 6.29
N ALA A 76 -3.64 -11.72 7.27
CA ALA A 76 -4.48 -10.52 7.13
C ALA A 76 -3.89 -9.54 6.12
N LEU A 77 -2.55 -9.41 6.09
CA LEU A 77 -1.83 -8.54 5.18
C LEU A 77 -1.93 -9.06 3.74
N GLU A 78 -1.73 -10.37 3.54
CA GLU A 78 -1.86 -11.02 2.22
C GLU A 78 -3.23 -10.73 1.60
N LYS A 79 -4.31 -10.87 2.37
CA LYS A 79 -5.67 -10.54 1.90
C LYS A 79 -5.85 -9.06 1.57
N LEU A 80 -5.23 -8.17 2.35
CA LEU A 80 -5.27 -6.73 2.08
C LEU A 80 -4.54 -6.39 0.77
N ILE A 81 -3.36 -6.98 0.56
CA ILE A 81 -2.57 -6.79 -0.66
C ILE A 81 -3.34 -7.32 -1.86
N GLU A 82 -3.90 -8.53 -1.79
CA GLU A 82 -4.73 -9.12 -2.85
C GLU A 82 -5.90 -8.19 -3.24
N ALA A 83 -6.64 -7.69 -2.25
CA ALA A 83 -7.75 -6.77 -2.51
C ALA A 83 -7.32 -5.43 -3.14
N LEU A 84 -6.12 -4.94 -2.81
CA LEU A 84 -5.56 -3.74 -3.43
C LEU A 84 -5.09 -4.02 -4.86
N GLU A 85 -4.39 -5.12 -5.11
CA GLU A 85 -3.89 -5.52 -6.43
C GLU A 85 -5.01 -5.87 -7.42
N ASP A 86 -6.16 -6.35 -6.92
CA ASP A 86 -7.36 -6.60 -7.72
C ASP A 86 -8.08 -5.30 -8.17
N ASN A 87 -7.71 -4.14 -7.63
CA ASN A 87 -8.35 -2.87 -7.96
C ASN A 87 -7.77 -2.25 -9.25
N ASP A 88 -8.64 -1.84 -10.17
CA ASP A 88 -8.25 -1.28 -11.48
C ASP A 88 -7.48 0.05 -11.42
N GLU A 89 -7.57 0.76 -10.30
CA GLU A 89 -6.83 2.01 -10.08
C GLU A 89 -5.43 1.78 -9.51
N VAL A 90 -5.14 0.60 -8.95
CA VAL A 90 -3.87 0.25 -8.33
C VAL A 90 -2.98 -0.45 -9.35
N GLN A 91 -1.70 -0.04 -9.40
CA GLN A 91 -0.71 -0.64 -10.27
C GLN A 91 0.23 -1.58 -9.50
N ASP A 92 0.74 -1.12 -8.35
CA ASP A 92 1.72 -1.88 -7.57
C ASP A 92 1.50 -1.65 -6.06
N VAL A 93 1.73 -2.69 -5.25
CA VAL A 93 1.68 -2.63 -3.78
C VAL A 93 3.00 -3.14 -3.21
N TYR A 94 3.62 -2.37 -2.33
CA TYR A 94 4.88 -2.71 -1.68
C TYR A 94 4.70 -2.73 -0.17
N THR A 95 5.28 -3.74 0.48
CA THR A 95 5.30 -3.87 1.94
C THR A 95 6.72 -4.11 2.45
N ASN A 96 6.96 -3.76 3.71
CA ASN A 96 8.18 -4.10 4.42
C ASN A 96 8.00 -5.29 5.38
N ALA A 97 6.92 -6.04 5.27
CA ALA A 97 6.72 -7.26 6.04
C ALA A 97 7.73 -8.36 5.67
N GLU A 98 8.12 -9.17 6.65
CA GLU A 98 8.93 -10.40 6.54
C GLU A 98 8.21 -11.59 7.18
#